data_AF-A0A959TH11-F1
#
_entry.id   AF-A0A959TH11-F1
#
_cell.length_a   1.000
_cell.length_b   1.000
_cell.length_c   1.000
_cell.angle_alpha   90.00
_cell.angle_beta   90.00
_cell.angle_gamma   90.00
#
_symmetry.space_group_name_H-M   'P 1'
#
loop_
_entity.id
_entity.type
_entity.pdbx_description
1 polymer ?
#
loop_
_entity_poly.entity_id
_entity_poly.type
_entity_poly.pdbx_seq_one_letter_code
_entity_poly.pdbx_strand_id
1 'polypeptide(L)'
;SLFHLRIERQARGTGIKSAGRRAGAIHHDWEQRDSTLYLAPWFSFPKDDRFRAQDVHYTVLVPIGKAVHFEPGAEPVMYDVENVTDTWDRDMLGRTWTMTSGGLSADVRPEDVPDDIRPIHRKTRDQGPAEAPEQEPPSRDPVVLAMPNLWEQLMRI
;
A
#
# COMPACT_ATOMS: atom_id res chain seq x y z
N SER A 1 20.62 6.43 5.74
CA SER A 1 19.25 6.67 6.22
C SER A 1 19.00 5.89 7.50
N LEU A 2 18.13 6.40 8.39
CA LEU A 2 17.78 5.80 9.69
C LEU A 2 16.40 5.13 9.62
N PHE A 3 16.15 4.20 10.53
CA PHE A 3 14.80 3.65 10.76
C PHE A 3 13.90 4.71 11.37
N HIS A 4 12.62 4.70 11.02
CA HIS A 4 11.62 5.60 11.63
C HIS A 4 10.35 4.82 12.00
N LEU A 5 9.78 5.13 13.16
CA LEU A 5 8.46 4.68 13.55
C LEU A 5 7.46 5.82 13.35
N ARG A 6 6.44 5.61 12.51
CA ARG A 6 5.28 6.50 12.39
C ARG A 6 4.10 5.86 13.09
N ILE A 7 3.38 6.66 13.87
CA ILE A 7 2.21 6.21 14.62
C ILE A 7 1.03 7.08 14.22
N GLU A 8 -0.04 6.44 13.75
CA GLU A 8 -1.27 7.10 13.37
C GLU A 8 -2.41 6.64 14.24
N ARG A 9 -3.09 7.59 14.88
CA ARG A 9 -4.29 7.32 15.67
C ARG A 9 -5.49 7.84 14.92
N GLN A 10 -6.53 7.02 14.84
CA GLN A 10 -7.75 7.35 14.11
C GLN A 10 -8.96 7.15 15.00
N ALA A 11 -10.02 7.92 14.77
CA ALA A 11 -11.31 7.76 15.42
C ALA A 11 -12.40 8.49 14.62
N ARG A 12 -13.64 8.00 14.66
CA ARG A 12 -14.79 8.72 14.08
C ARG A 12 -15.38 9.71 15.07
N GLY A 13 -15.86 10.83 14.55
CA GLY A 13 -16.55 11.89 15.29
C GLY A 13 -17.67 12.49 14.45
N THR A 14 -18.56 13.25 15.10
CA THR A 14 -19.56 14.08 14.41
C THR A 14 -18.94 15.20 13.57
N GLY A 15 -17.66 15.51 13.80
CA GLY A 15 -16.85 16.42 13.00
C GLY A 15 -15.37 16.27 13.33
N ILE A 16 -14.52 16.99 12.59
CA ILE A 16 -13.05 16.87 12.69
C ILE A 16 -12.55 17.10 14.12
N LYS A 17 -13.10 18.09 14.84
CA LYS A 17 -12.72 18.37 16.23
C LYS A 17 -13.03 17.20 17.17
N SER A 18 -14.21 16.59 17.05
CA SER A 18 -14.59 15.48 17.93
C SER A 18 -13.87 14.17 17.55
N ALA A 19 -13.59 13.95 16.26
CA ALA A 19 -12.76 12.86 15.78
C ALA A 19 -11.32 12.99 16.29
N GLY A 20 -10.70 14.16 16.13
CA GLY A 20 -9.36 14.45 16.60
C GLY A 20 -9.22 14.33 18.12
N ARG A 21 -10.21 14.82 18.89
CA ARG A 21 -10.24 14.64 20.35
C ARG A 21 -10.23 13.16 20.73
N ARG A 22 -11.07 12.34 20.09
CA ARG A 22 -11.15 10.89 20.37
C ARG A 22 -9.87 10.16 19.97
N ALA A 23 -9.32 10.46 18.79
CA ALA A 23 -8.06 9.87 18.34
C ALA A 23 -6.89 10.26 19.26
N GLY A 24 -6.89 11.49 19.78
CA GLY A 24 -5.92 11.95 20.77
C GLY A 24 -6.08 11.33 22.16
N ALA A 25 -7.26 10.81 22.48
CA ALA A 25 -7.56 10.13 23.75
C ALA A 25 -7.25 8.62 23.72
N ILE A 26 -6.79 8.09 22.59
CA ILE A 26 -6.35 6.70 22.50
C ILE A 26 -4.99 6.57 23.21
N HIS A 27 -4.96 5.68 24.19
CA HIS A 27 -3.75 5.25 24.88
C HIS A 27 -3.24 3.96 24.25
N HIS A 28 -1.96 3.93 23.91
CA HIS A 28 -1.29 2.79 23.32
C HIS A 28 0.18 2.80 23.76
N ASP A 29 0.75 1.62 23.97
CA ASP A 29 2.11 1.47 24.49
C ASP A 29 3.04 0.96 23.40
N TRP A 30 4.23 1.57 23.33
CA TRP A 30 5.34 1.09 22.52
C TRP A 30 6.65 1.46 23.22
N GLU A 31 7.67 0.65 23.01
CA GLU A 31 8.99 0.88 23.59
C GLU A 31 10.05 0.37 22.62
N GLN A 32 11.16 1.10 22.49
CA GLN A 32 12.35 0.59 21.83
C GLN A 32 13.42 0.30 22.88
N ARG A 33 13.93 -0.94 22.88
CA ARG A 33 15.11 -1.34 23.65
C ARG A 33 16.18 -1.79 22.66
N ASP A 34 17.27 -1.03 22.59
CA ASP A 34 18.35 -1.25 21.62
C ASP A 34 17.81 -1.31 20.18
N SER A 35 17.95 -2.47 19.52
CA SER A 35 17.44 -2.74 18.16
C SER A 35 16.03 -3.33 18.12
N THR A 36 15.42 -3.61 19.27
CA THR A 36 14.12 -4.29 19.34
C THR A 36 13.00 -3.29 19.63
N LEU A 37 11.96 -3.33 18.80
CA LEU A 37 10.75 -2.53 18.96
C LEU A 37 9.63 -3.41 19.55
N TYR A 38 9.12 -3.02 20.71
CA TYR A 38 7.98 -3.63 21.38
C TYR A 38 6.73 -2.80 21.11
N LEU A 39 5.69 -3.45 20.60
CA LEU A 39 4.40 -2.85 20.30
C LEU A 39 3.31 -3.58 21.09
N ALA A 40 2.47 -2.84 21.81
CA ALA A 40 1.31 -3.43 22.46
C ALA A 40 0.25 -3.81 21.39
N PRO A 41 -0.32 -5.01 21.45
CA PRO A 41 -1.35 -5.45 20.52
C PRO A 41 -2.76 -4.97 20.89
N TRP A 42 -2.87 -4.08 21.88
CA TRP A 42 -4.11 -3.47 22.31
C TRP A 42 -3.90 -1.97 22.52
N PHE A 43 -5.01 -1.24 22.43
CA PHE A 43 -5.10 0.15 22.82
C PHE A 43 -6.32 0.34 23.72
N SER A 44 -6.35 1.43 24.46
CA SER A 44 -7.49 1.80 25.31
C SER A 44 -7.92 3.24 25.04
N PHE A 45 -9.15 3.58 25.43
CA PHE A 45 -9.72 4.91 25.28
C PHE A 45 -10.81 5.11 26.34
N PRO A 46 -11.20 6.36 26.65
CA PRO A 46 -12.24 6.64 27.63
C PRO A 46 -13.56 5.94 27.28
N LYS A 47 -14.18 5.27 28.26
CA LYS A 47 -15.46 4.56 28.07
C LYS A 47 -16.56 5.46 27.47
N ASP A 48 -16.60 6.72 27.88
CA ASP A 48 -17.57 7.71 27.41
C ASP A 48 -17.44 8.03 25.92
N ASP A 49 -16.26 7.82 25.33
CA ASP A 49 -16.05 8.01 23.90
C ASP A 49 -16.73 6.91 23.06
N ARG A 50 -17.01 5.76 23.68
CA ARG A 50 -17.50 4.52 23.07
C ARG A 50 -16.58 4.03 21.95
N PHE A 51 -16.80 2.81 21.47
CA PHE A 51 -16.14 2.36 20.25
C PHE A 51 -16.75 3.05 19.02
N ARG A 52 -15.91 3.76 18.28
CA ARG A 52 -16.21 4.67 17.16
C ARG A 52 -15.12 4.53 16.10
N ALA A 53 -14.74 3.28 15.81
CA ALA A 53 -13.61 2.97 14.94
C ALA A 53 -12.34 3.70 15.40
N GLN A 54 -12.08 3.67 16.71
CA GLN A 54 -10.75 4.01 17.21
C GLN A 54 -9.78 2.96 16.70
N ASP A 55 -8.61 3.40 16.27
CA ASP A 55 -7.57 2.51 15.75
C ASP A 55 -6.17 3.15 15.89
N VAL A 56 -5.14 2.30 15.89
CA VAL A 56 -3.72 2.70 15.97
C VAL A 56 -2.93 1.92 14.92
N HIS A 57 -2.35 2.64 13.96
CA HIS A 57 -1.46 2.07 12.96
C HIS A 57 -0.01 2.42 13.29
N TYR A 58 0.83 1.40 13.37
CA TYR A 58 2.28 1.52 13.45
C TYR A 58 2.88 1.26 12.08
N THR A 59 3.67 2.20 11.56
CA THR A 59 4.42 2.02 10.31
C THR A 59 5.91 2.13 10.61
N VAL A 60 6.62 1.02 10.44
CA VAL A 60 8.08 0.97 10.56
C VAL A 60 8.69 1.23 9.18
N LEU A 61 9.32 2.39 9.02
CA LEU A 61 10.04 2.76 7.81
C LEU A 61 11.45 2.17 7.90
N VAL A 62 11.65 1.08 7.17
CA VAL A 62 12.94 0.38 7.07
C VAL A 62 13.74 1.00 5.91
N PRO A 63 14.99 1.45 6.14
CA PRO A 63 15.84 1.91 5.05
C PRO A 63 16.18 0.77 4.10
N ILE A 64 16.30 1.10 2.81
CA ILE A 64 16.84 0.18 1.81
C ILE A 64 18.23 -0.31 2.22
N GLY A 65 18.50 -1.60 2.03
CA GLY A 65 19.73 -2.26 2.48
C GLY A 65 19.78 -2.54 3.99
N LYS A 66 18.67 -2.32 4.71
CA LYS A 66 18.50 -2.75 6.10
C LYS A 66 17.45 -3.83 6.20
N ALA A 67 17.48 -4.57 7.30
CA ALA A 67 16.60 -5.69 7.54
C ALA A 67 15.81 -5.52 8.84
N VAL A 68 14.67 -6.19 8.91
CA VAL A 68 13.87 -6.36 10.13
C VAL A 68 13.65 -7.84 10.37
N HIS A 69 13.68 -8.24 11.64
CA HIS A 69 13.28 -9.59 12.05
C HIS A 69 11.90 -9.52 12.69
N PHE A 70 10.96 -10.33 12.22
CA PHE A 70 9.65 -10.45 12.85
C PHE A 70 9.68 -11.60 13.84
N GLU A 71 9.64 -11.30 15.14
CA GLU A 71 9.56 -12.32 16.19
C GLU A 71 8.28 -13.17 16.03
N PRO A 72 8.30 -14.47 16.34
CA PRO A 72 7.11 -15.33 16.24
C PRO A 72 5.87 -14.80 16.99
N GLY A 73 6.07 -14.03 18.07
CA GLY A 73 4.98 -13.42 18.84
C GLY A 73 4.43 -12.10 18.28
N ALA A 74 4.95 -11.60 17.16
CA ALA A 74 4.53 -10.33 16.57
C ALA A 74 3.22 -10.42 15.78
N GLU A 75 2.66 -11.62 15.58
CA GLU A 75 1.41 -11.86 14.83
C GLU A 75 0.29 -10.86 15.16
N PRO A 76 -0.02 -10.52 16.43
CA PRO A 76 -1.17 -9.68 16.74
C PRO A 76 -1.02 -8.21 16.32
N VAL A 77 0.19 -7.77 15.94
CA VAL A 77 0.47 -6.40 15.47
C VAL A 77 0.82 -6.33 13.99
N MET A 78 0.91 -7.48 13.31
CA MET A 78 1.20 -7.54 11.86
C MET A 78 -0.10 -7.58 11.08
N TYR A 79 -0.21 -6.70 10.07
CA TYR A 79 -1.36 -6.65 9.20
C TYR A 79 -0.97 -6.08 7.83
N ASP A 80 -1.15 -6.88 6.78
CA ASP A 80 -0.93 -6.54 5.37
C ASP A 80 0.47 -5.97 5.11
N VAL A 81 1.50 -6.67 5.59
CA VAL A 81 2.89 -6.25 5.45
C VAL A 81 3.36 -6.49 4.01
N GLU A 82 3.53 -5.39 3.27
CA GLU A 82 3.99 -5.42 1.88
C GLU A 82 5.35 -6.11 1.73
N ASN A 83 5.40 -7.11 0.85
CA ASN A 83 6.61 -7.86 0.51
C ASN A 83 6.61 -8.24 -0.97
N VAL A 84 7.78 -8.60 -1.50
CA VAL A 84 7.97 -8.82 -2.95
C VAL A 84 7.42 -10.15 -3.47
N THR A 85 7.09 -11.07 -2.57
CA THR A 85 6.69 -12.45 -2.89
C THR A 85 5.22 -12.75 -2.59
N ASP A 86 4.42 -11.74 -2.22
CA ASP A 86 3.02 -11.91 -1.78
C ASP A 86 2.87 -12.94 -0.65
N THR A 87 3.85 -12.97 0.24
CA THR A 87 3.90 -13.85 1.41
C THR A 87 2.95 -13.35 2.48
N TRP A 88 2.16 -14.25 3.06
CA TRP A 88 1.23 -13.91 4.14
C TRP A 88 1.98 -13.49 5.41
N ASP A 89 1.44 -12.52 6.16
CA ASP A 89 2.05 -12.00 7.39
C ASP A 89 2.48 -13.11 8.37
N ARG A 90 1.61 -14.10 8.58
CA ARG A 90 1.90 -15.25 9.45
C ARG A 90 3.12 -16.07 9.01
N ASP A 91 3.39 -16.11 7.70
CA ASP A 91 4.51 -16.84 7.11
C ASP A 91 5.80 -15.99 7.12
N MET A 92 5.67 -14.68 7.37
CA MET A 92 6.79 -13.75 7.56
C MET A 92 7.40 -13.83 8.97
N LEU A 93 6.67 -14.37 9.94
CA LEU A 93 7.10 -14.53 11.34
C LEU A 93 8.28 -15.49 11.48
N GLY A 94 9.14 -15.23 12.47
CA GLY A 94 10.36 -15.98 12.76
C GLY A 94 11.46 -15.83 11.72
N ARG A 95 11.37 -14.81 10.84
CA ARG A 95 12.28 -14.61 9.72
C ARG A 95 12.76 -13.16 9.64
N THR A 96 13.92 -13.00 9.01
CA THR A 96 14.50 -11.69 8.69
C THR A 96 14.16 -11.32 7.25
N TRP A 97 13.71 -10.08 7.06
CA TRP A 97 13.33 -9.52 5.77
C TRP A 97 14.13 -8.26 5.50
N THR A 98 14.81 -8.23 4.35
CA THR A 98 15.62 -7.11 3.90
C THR A 98 14.79 -6.17 3.05
N MET A 99 14.84 -4.87 3.34
CA MET A 99 14.23 -3.84 2.51
C MET A 99 15.06 -3.62 1.25
N THR A 100 14.46 -3.93 0.11
CA THR A 100 15.00 -3.67 -1.22
C THR A 100 14.27 -2.48 -1.86
N SER A 101 14.68 -2.06 -3.05
CA SER A 101 13.93 -1.07 -3.84
C SER A 101 12.52 -1.54 -4.24
N GLY A 102 12.28 -2.85 -4.25
CA GLY A 102 10.97 -3.44 -4.56
C GLY A 102 10.09 -3.71 -3.33
N GLY A 103 10.61 -3.57 -2.11
CA GLY A 103 9.93 -3.92 -0.86
C GLY A 103 10.72 -4.94 -0.02
N LEU A 104 10.07 -5.50 1.00
CA LEU A 104 10.67 -6.52 1.87
C LEU A 104 10.86 -7.86 1.14
N SER A 105 12.05 -8.44 1.25
CA SER A 105 12.42 -9.74 0.68
C SER A 105 13.15 -10.61 1.69
N ALA A 106 12.80 -11.90 1.75
CA ALA A 106 13.52 -12.90 2.56
C ALA A 106 14.74 -13.50 1.83
N ASP A 107 14.83 -13.34 0.51
CA ASP A 107 15.85 -13.97 -0.34
C ASP A 107 17.09 -13.09 -0.55
N VAL A 108 17.01 -11.81 -0.17
CA VAL A 108 18.08 -10.82 -0.36
C VAL A 108 18.74 -10.53 0.98
N ARG A 109 20.08 -10.61 1.01
CA ARG A 109 20.84 -10.19 2.20
C ARG A 109 21.12 -8.69 2.15
N PRO A 110 21.23 -8.00 3.30
CA PRO A 110 21.52 -6.57 3.35
C PRO A 110 22.74 -6.14 2.54
N GLU A 111 23.81 -6.94 2.57
CA GLU A 111 25.05 -6.70 1.83
C GLU A 111 24.94 -6.83 0.30
N ASP A 112 23.88 -7.49 -0.19
CA ASP A 112 23.66 -7.71 -1.62
C ASP A 112 22.76 -6.62 -2.24
N VAL A 113 22.26 -5.68 -1.44
CA VAL A 113 21.43 -4.56 -1.93
C VAL A 113 22.34 -3.50 -2.56
N PRO A 114 22.15 -3.14 -3.85
CA PRO A 114 22.99 -2.14 -4.51
C PRO A 114 22.99 -0.80 -3.77
N ASP A 115 24.16 -0.16 -3.68
CA ASP A 115 24.31 1.15 -3.02
C ASP A 115 23.63 2.30 -3.80
N ASP A 116 23.40 2.13 -5.11
CA ASP A 116 22.93 3.16 -6.04
C ASP A 116 21.42 3.12 -6.32
N ILE A 117 20.61 2.82 -5.29
CA ILE A 117 19.16 2.71 -5.46
C ILE A 117 18.54 4.07 -5.80
N ARG A 118 18.18 4.25 -7.09
CA ARG A 118 17.22 5.28 -7.50
C ARG A 118 15.82 4.82 -7.06
N PRO A 119 15.04 5.65 -6.34
CA PRO A 119 13.69 5.26 -5.93
C PRO A 119 12.83 5.00 -7.17
N ILE A 120 12.48 3.73 -7.39
CA ILE A 120 11.55 3.33 -8.43
C ILE A 120 10.18 3.90 -8.08
N HIS A 121 9.60 4.70 -8.97
CA HIS A 121 8.21 5.12 -8.83
C HIS A 121 7.33 3.87 -8.76
N ARG A 122 6.69 3.69 -7.60
CA ARG A 122 5.77 2.60 -7.28
C ARG A 122 4.74 2.43 -8.40
N LYS A 123 4.44 1.19 -8.81
CA LYS A 123 3.26 0.93 -9.64
C LYS A 123 2.02 1.38 -8.87
N THR A 124 1.38 2.45 -9.32
CA THR A 124 0.01 2.80 -8.94
C THR A 124 -0.90 1.63 -9.30
N ARG A 125 -1.49 1.00 -8.28
CA ARG A 125 -2.65 0.12 -8.41
C ARG A 125 -3.88 0.99 -8.72
N ASP A 126 -3.88 1.60 -9.90
CA ASP A 126 -5.03 2.14 -10.62
C ASP A 126 -4.50 2.89 -11.84
N GLN A 127 -4.05 2.15 -12.84
CA GLN A 127 -4.15 2.58 -14.24
C GLN A 127 -4.57 1.34 -15.03
N GLY A 128 -5.81 1.37 -15.52
CA GLY A 128 -6.20 0.53 -16.66
C GLY A 128 -5.23 0.77 -17.83
N PRO A 129 -5.19 -0.13 -18.83
CA PRO A 129 -4.18 -0.06 -19.88
C PRO A 129 -4.14 1.33 -20.50
N ALA A 130 -2.96 1.93 -20.46
CA ALA A 130 -2.68 3.23 -21.04
C ALA A 130 -3.08 3.23 -22.51
N GLU A 131 -3.96 4.18 -22.86
CA GLU A 131 -4.33 4.52 -24.22
C GLU A 131 -3.03 4.86 -24.98
N ALA A 132 -2.75 4.13 -26.06
CA ALA A 132 -1.61 4.39 -26.92
C ALA A 132 -1.73 5.81 -27.52
N PRO A 133 -0.63 6.55 -27.72
CA PRO A 133 -0.71 7.88 -28.31
C PRO A 133 -1.34 7.80 -29.70
N GLU A 134 -2.50 8.44 -29.82
CA GLU A 134 -3.29 8.57 -31.05
C GLU A 134 -2.44 9.26 -32.12
N GLN A 135 -1.99 8.49 -33.12
CA GLN A 135 -1.43 9.08 -34.32
C GLN A 135 -2.59 9.73 -35.07
N GLU A 136 -2.52 11.05 -35.28
CA GLU A 136 -3.47 11.77 -36.14
C GLU A 136 -3.59 11.02 -37.47
N PRO A 137 -4.80 10.55 -37.86
CA PRO A 137 -4.96 9.91 -39.15
C PRO A 137 -4.68 10.94 -40.24
N PRO A 138 -3.97 10.57 -41.33
CA PRO A 138 -3.72 11.49 -42.42
C PRO A 138 -5.05 11.99 -42.98
N SER A 139 -5.16 13.32 -43.13
CA SER A 139 -6.26 14.02 -43.78
C SER A 139 -6.67 13.29 -45.06
N ARG A 140 -7.87 12.71 -45.06
CA ARG A 140 -8.50 12.18 -46.27
C ARG A 140 -9.48 13.21 -46.77
N ASP A 141 -9.10 13.88 -47.86
CA ASP A 141 -10.05 14.63 -48.68
C ASP A 141 -11.23 13.71 -49.04
N PRO A 142 -12.48 14.22 -49.05
CA PRO A 142 -13.64 13.38 -49.34
C PRO A 142 -13.63 12.96 -50.81
N VAL A 143 -13.36 11.67 -51.05
CA VAL A 143 -13.70 11.03 -52.33
C VAL A 143 -15.20 10.77 -52.31
N VAL A 144 -15.95 11.64 -53.00
CA VAL A 144 -17.34 11.39 -53.37
C VAL A 144 -17.36 10.32 -54.45
N LEU A 145 -17.89 9.14 -54.12
CA LEU A 145 -18.36 8.18 -55.13
C LEU A 145 -19.80 7.77 -54.77
N ALA A 146 -20.74 8.38 -55.49
CA ALA A 146 -22.09 7.87 -55.64
C ALA A 146 -22.06 6.53 -56.40
N MET A 147 -22.95 5.60 -56.07
CA MET A 147 -23.54 4.55 -56.94
C MET A 147 -24.44 3.60 -56.11
N PRO A 148 -25.39 2.89 -56.74
CA PRO A 148 -26.81 2.92 -56.35
C PRO A 148 -27.37 1.61 -55.80
N ASN A 149 -28.55 1.72 -55.16
CA ASN A 149 -29.62 0.73 -55.05
C ASN A 149 -29.24 -0.75 -54.90
N LEU A 150 -29.11 -1.21 -53.66
CA LEU A 150 -29.10 -2.64 -53.31
C LEU A 150 -29.98 -2.90 -52.07
N TRP A 151 -31.19 -2.33 -52.05
CA TRP A 151 -32.20 -2.55 -50.99
C TRP A 151 -33.44 -3.33 -51.46
N GLU A 152 -33.40 -3.97 -52.63
CA GLU A 152 -34.54 -4.69 -53.22
C GLU A 152 -34.44 -6.23 -53.17
N GLN A 153 -33.77 -6.86 -52.19
CA GLN A 153 -33.70 -8.33 -52.21
C GLN A 153 -33.70 -9.11 -50.88
N LEU A 154 -34.33 -8.62 -49.81
CA LEU A 154 -34.55 -9.46 -48.60
C LEU A 154 -35.91 -9.25 -47.90
N MET A 155 -37.01 -9.16 -48.63
CA MET A 155 -38.38 -9.35 -48.09
C MET A 155 -39.19 -10.31 -48.97
N ARG A 156 -38.77 -11.57 -49.00
CA ARG A 156 -39.61 -12.72 -49.40
C ARG A 156 -39.24 -13.90 -48.51
N ILE A 157 -40.04 -14.14 -47.47
CA ILE A 157 -40.83 -15.34 -47.16
C ILE A 157 -41.69 -15.00 -45.94
#